data_AF-A0AAN8BBT4-F1
#
_entry.id   AF-A0AAN8BBT4-F1
#
_cell.length_a   1.000
_cell.length_b   1.000
_cell.length_c   1.000
_cell.angle_alpha   90.00
_cell.angle_beta   90.00
_cell.angle_gamma   90.00
#
_symmetry.space_group_name_H-M   'P 1'
#
loop_
_entity.id
_entity.type
_entity.pdbx_description
1 polymer ?
#
loop_
_entity_poly.entity_id
_entity_poly.type
_entity_poly.pdbx_seq_one_letter_code
_entity_poly.pdbx_strand_id
1 'polypeptide(L)'
;MCQVEEEYHGPLLREELPSVSRQCVKCKEASAAVVIRAGDAYCRGCFKDYFIHKFRAVLGKNRLIFPEEKVLLAVSGGPSSCSMLSQVQEGLSQNAHKKLRFLPGIVYIDEGGAVGQSAEHRRRTVEELRAVFRATGLPFLMVPLEQVLDLPSSAVLSAPGASEQEAGAYKAAVDHFLLSDGSSGVTAGQQQETPPPEVQEAHTHSLQRLLGSAGTLTAREELLSILRQHLLVHTARSAGYSKLMLGDSCTRLAVKLLSSISLGRGAQLAHDTGFSDSRYGDTILVRPMRDYSAKEIAYYNRMFSVPSVFTAGLDTKTADKSSIQHLTESFVIKLQADFPSTVSTIYRTSEKLQSCKGSASAGGDRCLLCVCALDTAAENASAFSATLISEQLSQKKSPGESRQAPASQCCSIVGGELCGNGARGCCSSAKAPPLRSLLCYSCQLTIKDMASEEVLPQYILSEAERRLRRSQLREEIRGFLLEGEADEG
;
A
#
# COMPACT_ATOMS: atom_id res chain seq x y z
N MET A 1 36.99 15.23 -11.69
CA MET A 1 37.53 13.88 -11.99
C MET A 1 38.03 13.30 -10.68
N CYS A 2 37.23 12.45 -10.04
CA CYS A 2 37.65 11.68 -8.88
C CYS A 2 37.25 10.24 -9.17
N GLN A 3 38.18 9.50 -9.77
CA GLN A 3 38.12 8.04 -9.82
C GLN A 3 38.48 7.53 -8.43
N VAL A 4 37.60 6.73 -7.85
CA VAL A 4 37.93 5.85 -6.74
C VAL A 4 37.59 4.44 -7.22
N GLU A 5 38.53 3.87 -7.98
CA GLU A 5 38.64 2.43 -8.14
C GLU A 5 39.56 1.94 -7.03
N GLU A 6 38.99 1.63 -5.87
CA GLU A 6 39.62 0.72 -4.92
C GLU A 6 38.72 -0.52 -4.83
N GLU A 7 39.02 -1.50 -5.68
CA GLU A 7 38.50 -2.85 -5.56
C GLU A 7 39.09 -3.48 -4.29
N TYR A 8 38.28 -3.51 -3.23
CA TYR A 8 38.61 -4.18 -1.98
C TYR A 8 38.54 -5.71 -2.17
N HIS A 9 39.65 -6.34 -2.57
CA HIS A 9 39.84 -7.78 -2.60
C HIS A 9 40.29 -8.35 -1.24
N GLY A 10 39.53 -8.10 -0.18
CA GLY A 10 39.69 -8.81 1.09
C GLY A 10 38.77 -10.04 1.14
N PRO A 11 39.27 -11.27 1.40
CA PRO A 11 38.38 -12.39 1.71
C PRO A 11 37.65 -12.06 3.02
N LEU A 12 36.35 -11.74 2.92
CA LEU A 12 35.48 -11.59 4.08
C LEU A 12 35.48 -12.93 4.81
N LEU A 13 36.10 -12.95 5.99
CA LEU A 13 36.09 -14.09 6.90
C LEU A 13 34.62 -14.46 7.14
N ARG A 14 34.23 -15.61 6.60
CA ARG A 14 32.92 -16.22 6.83
C ARG A 14 32.85 -16.54 8.31
N GLU A 15 32.14 -15.72 9.09
CA GLU A 15 31.88 -16.01 10.50
C GLU A 15 31.33 -17.45 10.60
N GLU A 16 31.91 -18.23 11.52
CA GLU A 16 31.46 -19.58 11.80
C GLU A 16 29.96 -19.56 12.12
N LEU A 17 29.21 -20.50 11.54
CA LEU A 17 27.78 -20.64 11.79
C LEU A 17 27.54 -20.66 13.30
N PRO A 18 26.71 -19.76 13.86
CA PRO A 18 26.53 -19.65 15.29
C PRO A 18 26.08 -21.01 15.85
N SER A 19 26.79 -21.48 16.88
CA SER A 19 26.50 -22.75 17.54
C SER A 19 25.00 -22.81 17.91
N VAL A 20 24.26 -23.67 17.22
CA VAL A 20 22.81 -23.76 17.41
C VAL A 20 22.57 -24.51 18.72
N SER A 21 22.04 -23.81 19.72
CA SER A 21 21.64 -24.44 20.98
C SER A 21 20.62 -25.54 20.69
N ARG A 22 20.92 -26.78 21.12
CA ARG A 22 20.03 -27.94 20.88
C ARG A 22 18.72 -27.88 21.67
N GLN A 23 18.63 -27.01 22.66
CA GLN A 23 17.47 -26.86 23.55
C GLN A 23 16.74 -25.54 23.33
N CYS A 24 15.44 -25.53 23.63
CA CYS A 24 14.61 -24.34 23.56
C CYS A 24 14.94 -23.34 24.66
N VAL A 25 15.15 -22.07 24.30
CA VAL A 25 15.47 -20.99 25.23
C VAL A 25 14.34 -20.71 26.24
N LYS A 26 13.07 -20.87 25.82
CA LYS A 26 11.90 -20.53 26.64
C LYS A 26 11.56 -21.61 27.69
N CYS A 27 11.51 -22.89 27.28
CA CYS A 27 11.16 -23.98 28.20
C CYS A 27 12.36 -24.73 28.76
N LYS A 28 13.54 -24.63 28.13
CA LYS A 28 14.79 -25.34 28.51
C LYS A 28 14.72 -26.87 28.53
N GLU A 29 13.59 -27.46 28.19
CA GLU A 29 13.36 -28.91 28.19
C GLU A 29 13.37 -29.49 26.78
N ALA A 30 12.49 -28.97 25.90
CA ALA A 30 12.30 -29.51 24.56
C ALA A 30 13.45 -29.11 23.61
N SER A 31 13.65 -29.93 22.58
CA SER A 31 14.62 -29.66 21.52
C SER A 31 14.24 -28.41 20.71
N ALA A 32 15.26 -27.66 20.30
CA ALA A 32 15.10 -26.54 19.39
C ALA A 32 14.62 -27.02 18.01
N ALA A 33 13.51 -26.47 17.55
CA ALA A 33 12.91 -26.76 16.24
C ALA A 33 13.10 -25.60 15.25
N VAL A 34 13.27 -24.37 15.74
CA VAL A 34 13.42 -23.17 14.91
C VAL A 34 14.39 -22.18 15.55
N VAL A 35 15.18 -21.51 14.71
CA VAL A 35 16.10 -20.44 15.12
C VAL A 35 15.71 -19.15 14.40
N ILE A 36 15.10 -18.22 15.14
CA ILE A 36 14.64 -16.96 14.56
C ILE A 36 15.84 -16.03 14.35
N ARG A 37 16.62 -15.83 15.42
CA ARG A 37 17.88 -15.05 15.47
C ARG A 37 18.98 -15.91 16.07
N ALA A 38 20.24 -15.50 15.90
CA ALA A 38 21.35 -16.15 16.59
C ALA A 38 21.10 -16.13 18.11
N GLY A 39 21.12 -17.30 18.74
CA GLY A 39 20.81 -17.47 20.17
C GLY A 39 19.32 -17.64 20.52
N ASP A 40 18.39 -17.35 19.60
CA ASP A 40 16.94 -17.45 19.84
C ASP A 40 16.37 -18.76 19.25
N ALA A 41 16.66 -19.87 19.92
CA ALA A 41 16.17 -21.20 19.53
C ALA A 41 14.88 -21.59 20.27
N TYR A 42 13.82 -21.92 19.55
CA TYR A 42 12.52 -22.29 20.13
C TYR A 42 12.12 -23.72 19.75
N CYS A 43 11.46 -24.43 20.67
CA CYS A 43 10.73 -25.64 20.33
C CYS A 43 9.41 -25.29 19.62
N ARG A 44 8.77 -26.29 19.02
CA ARG A 44 7.51 -26.13 18.27
C ARG A 44 6.40 -25.46 19.09
N GLY A 45 6.18 -25.88 20.34
CA GLY A 45 5.13 -25.33 21.21
C GLY A 45 5.40 -23.88 21.61
N CYS A 46 6.57 -23.61 22.16
CA CYS A 46 6.98 -22.27 22.57
C CYS A 46 6.96 -21.26 21.42
N PHE A 47 7.31 -21.69 20.21
CA PHE A 47 7.24 -20.84 19.02
C PHE A 47 5.78 -20.55 18.62
N LYS A 48 4.87 -21.54 18.69
CA LYS A 48 3.43 -21.33 18.44
C LYS A 48 2.87 -20.25 19.37
N ASP A 49 3.14 -20.37 20.68
CA ASP A 49 2.65 -19.43 21.69
C ASP A 49 3.25 -18.04 21.52
N TYR A 50 4.55 -17.96 21.23
CA TYR A 50 5.22 -16.70 20.93
C TYR A 50 4.54 -16.00 19.75
N PHE A 51 4.31 -16.74 18.66
CA PHE A 51 3.72 -16.21 17.44
C PHE A 51 2.29 -15.72 17.69
N ILE A 52 1.44 -16.49 18.37
CA ILE A 52 0.06 -16.09 18.69
C ILE A 52 0.03 -14.90 19.66
N HIS A 53 0.85 -14.93 20.70
CA HIS A 53 0.91 -13.86 21.69
C HIS A 53 1.31 -12.53 21.05
N LYS A 54 2.29 -12.54 20.14
CA LYS A 54 2.74 -11.35 19.40
C LYS A 54 1.61 -10.69 18.60
N PHE A 55 0.78 -11.48 17.91
CA PHE A 55 -0.34 -10.98 17.11
C PHE A 55 -1.37 -10.26 18.01
N ARG A 56 -1.71 -10.92 19.12
CA ARG A 56 -2.70 -10.45 20.07
C ARG A 56 -2.22 -9.23 20.85
N ALA A 57 -0.93 -9.18 21.19
CA ALA A 57 -0.31 -8.03 21.83
C ALA A 57 -0.34 -6.80 20.92
N VAL A 58 -0.11 -6.97 19.61
CA VAL A 58 -0.20 -5.87 18.63
C VAL A 58 -1.63 -5.32 18.56
N LEU A 59 -2.65 -6.17 18.46
CA LEU A 59 -4.05 -5.72 18.47
C LEU A 59 -4.44 -5.05 19.80
N GLY A 60 -4.06 -5.66 20.94
CA GLY A 60 -4.38 -5.15 22.28
C GLY A 60 -3.65 -3.87 22.68
N LYS A 61 -2.46 -3.60 22.11
CA LYS A 61 -1.72 -2.35 22.32
C LYS A 61 -2.39 -1.17 21.62
N ASN A 62 -2.92 -1.37 20.41
CA ASN A 62 -3.46 -0.29 19.60
C ASN A 62 -4.96 -0.05 19.84
N ARG A 63 -5.74 -1.08 20.24
CA ARG A 63 -7.16 -0.95 20.63
C ARG A 63 -8.06 -0.26 19.60
N LEU A 64 -7.83 -0.50 18.31
CA LEU A 64 -8.60 0.14 17.23
C LEU A 64 -9.85 -0.63 16.80
N ILE A 65 -9.99 -1.89 17.20
CA ILE A 65 -11.06 -2.78 16.72
C ILE A 65 -11.98 -3.13 17.87
N PHE A 66 -13.20 -2.62 17.84
CA PHE A 66 -14.17 -2.77 18.90
C PHE A 66 -14.87 -4.14 18.85
N PRO A 67 -15.45 -4.62 19.96
CA PRO A 67 -16.32 -5.79 19.95
C PRO A 67 -17.45 -5.62 18.92
N GLU A 68 -17.83 -6.72 18.26
CA GLU A 68 -18.88 -6.82 17.23
C GLU A 68 -18.63 -6.00 15.95
N GLU A 69 -17.49 -5.32 15.85
CA GLU A 69 -17.12 -4.57 14.66
C GLU A 69 -16.81 -5.51 13.48
N LYS A 70 -17.24 -5.14 12.27
CA LYS A 70 -16.94 -5.91 11.06
C LYS A 70 -15.55 -5.57 10.53
N VAL A 71 -14.69 -6.58 10.39
CA VAL A 71 -13.31 -6.44 9.91
C VAL A 71 -13.09 -7.26 8.65
N LEU A 72 -12.69 -6.61 7.56
CA LEU A 72 -12.36 -7.25 6.29
C LEU A 72 -10.87 -7.61 6.26
N LEU A 73 -10.53 -8.86 5.97
CA LEU A 73 -9.16 -9.36 5.84
C LEU A 73 -8.77 -9.41 4.36
N ALA A 74 -7.80 -8.60 3.95
CA ALA A 74 -7.24 -8.69 2.60
C ALA A 74 -6.25 -9.86 2.52
N VAL A 75 -6.68 -10.95 1.87
CA VAL A 75 -5.89 -12.18 1.75
C VAL A 75 -5.51 -12.38 0.29
N SER A 76 -4.23 -12.17 -0.03
CA SER A 76 -3.69 -12.33 -1.39
C SER A 76 -3.32 -13.77 -1.77
N GLY A 77 -3.32 -14.71 -0.83
CA GLY A 77 -2.79 -16.07 -1.01
C GLY A 77 -1.31 -16.24 -0.65
N GLY A 78 -0.58 -15.12 -0.54
CA GLY A 78 0.81 -15.10 -0.11
C GLY A 78 1.01 -15.53 1.36
N PRO A 79 2.27 -15.83 1.76
CA PRO A 79 2.57 -16.42 3.06
C PRO A 79 2.17 -15.53 4.24
N SER A 80 2.35 -14.21 4.13
CA SER A 80 2.03 -13.27 5.22
C SER A 80 0.53 -13.10 5.44
N SER A 81 -0.24 -12.99 4.34
CA SER A 81 -1.69 -12.80 4.41
C SER A 81 -2.42 -14.09 4.83
N CYS A 82 -1.95 -15.26 4.39
CA CYS A 82 -2.46 -16.54 4.90
C CYS A 82 -2.10 -16.78 6.38
N SER A 83 -0.90 -16.36 6.81
CA SER A 83 -0.51 -16.43 8.23
C SER A 83 -1.41 -15.55 9.09
N MET A 84 -1.72 -14.33 8.62
CA MET A 84 -2.69 -13.43 9.26
C MET A 84 -4.08 -14.08 9.39
N LEU A 85 -4.58 -14.68 8.31
CA LEU A 85 -5.86 -15.39 8.31
C LEU A 85 -5.87 -16.52 9.35
N SER A 86 -4.81 -17.32 9.41
CA SER A 86 -4.63 -18.38 10.41
C SER A 86 -4.60 -17.83 11.84
N GLN A 87 -3.95 -16.69 12.09
CA GLN A 87 -3.94 -16.06 13.42
C GLN A 87 -5.33 -15.56 13.84
N VAL A 88 -6.11 -15.01 12.90
CA VAL A 88 -7.48 -14.58 13.19
C VAL A 88 -8.37 -15.78 13.49
N GLN A 89 -8.26 -16.86 12.70
CA GLN A 89 -8.99 -18.11 12.94
C GLN A 89 -8.66 -18.72 14.31
N GLU A 90 -7.37 -18.81 14.68
CA GLU A 90 -6.95 -19.29 15.99
C GLU A 90 -7.48 -18.38 17.12
N GLY A 91 -7.45 -17.06 16.91
CA GLY A 91 -7.93 -16.07 17.89
C GLY A 91 -9.45 -16.06 18.11
N LEU A 92 -10.23 -16.56 17.15
CA LEU A 92 -11.69 -16.73 17.25
C LEU A 92 -12.09 -18.10 17.81
N SER A 93 -11.18 -19.07 17.79
CA SER A 93 -11.45 -20.43 18.26
C SER A 93 -11.93 -20.46 19.73
N GLN A 94 -12.79 -21.41 20.06
CA GLN A 94 -13.39 -21.49 21.41
C GLN A 94 -12.35 -21.75 22.51
N ASN A 95 -11.22 -22.35 22.16
CA ASN A 95 -10.12 -22.68 23.05
C ASN A 95 -9.15 -21.51 23.28
N ALA A 96 -9.37 -20.36 22.63
CA ALA A 96 -8.48 -19.20 22.77
C ALA A 96 -8.71 -18.45 24.09
N HIS A 97 -7.65 -18.27 24.87
CA HIS A 97 -7.66 -17.39 26.04
C HIS A 97 -7.80 -15.91 25.59
N LYS A 98 -8.91 -15.26 25.99
CA LYS A 98 -9.36 -13.91 25.55
C LYS A 98 -9.73 -13.86 24.04
N LYS A 99 -10.84 -14.48 23.66
CA LYS A 99 -11.32 -14.53 22.25
C LYS A 99 -11.32 -13.15 21.58
N LEU A 100 -10.94 -13.13 20.29
CA LEU A 100 -11.20 -11.97 19.44
C LEU A 100 -12.72 -11.80 19.32
N ARG A 101 -13.20 -10.56 19.39
CA ARG A 101 -14.64 -10.24 19.51
C ARG A 101 -15.21 -9.53 18.29
N PHE A 102 -14.45 -9.40 17.22
CA PHE A 102 -14.88 -8.77 15.99
C PHE A 102 -15.37 -9.81 14.99
N LEU A 103 -16.14 -9.38 13.99
CA LEU A 103 -16.71 -10.23 12.94
C LEU A 103 -15.82 -10.16 11.69
N PRO A 104 -15.01 -11.21 11.40
CA PRO A 104 -14.14 -11.20 10.23
C PRO A 104 -14.92 -11.49 8.93
N GLY A 105 -14.48 -10.90 7.83
CA GLY A 105 -14.76 -11.38 6.47
C GLY A 105 -13.49 -11.37 5.64
N ILE A 106 -13.41 -12.15 4.58
CA ILE A 106 -12.23 -12.28 3.73
C ILE A 106 -12.48 -11.56 2.40
N VAL A 107 -11.48 -10.84 1.88
CA VAL A 107 -11.47 -10.36 0.50
C VAL A 107 -10.20 -10.83 -0.20
N TYR A 108 -10.36 -11.39 -1.39
CA TYR A 108 -9.29 -11.67 -2.34
C TYR A 108 -9.50 -10.85 -3.61
N ILE A 109 -8.42 -10.23 -4.09
CA ILE A 109 -8.41 -9.54 -5.38
C ILE A 109 -7.61 -10.38 -6.37
N ASP A 110 -8.24 -10.76 -7.47
CA ASP A 110 -7.57 -11.43 -8.58
C ASP A 110 -6.86 -10.39 -9.46
N GLU A 111 -5.53 -10.33 -9.34
CA GLU A 111 -4.65 -9.47 -10.14
C GLU A 111 -4.16 -10.18 -11.43
N GLY A 112 -4.64 -11.39 -11.74
CA GLY A 112 -4.16 -12.19 -12.87
C GLY A 112 -4.29 -11.50 -14.22
N GLY A 113 -5.33 -10.67 -14.41
CA GLY A 113 -5.50 -9.84 -15.61
C GLY A 113 -4.39 -8.81 -15.81
N ALA A 114 -3.92 -8.20 -14.72
CA ALA A 114 -2.83 -7.21 -14.73
C ALA A 114 -1.46 -7.84 -15.07
N VAL A 115 -1.25 -9.08 -14.66
CA VAL A 115 0.00 -9.83 -14.88
C VAL A 115 -0.02 -10.60 -16.22
N GLY A 116 -1.14 -10.58 -16.95
CA GLY A 116 -1.27 -11.28 -18.23
C GLY A 116 -1.38 -12.81 -18.10
N GLN A 117 -1.93 -13.30 -16.99
CA GLN A 117 -2.14 -14.73 -16.77
C GLN A 117 -3.28 -15.26 -17.64
N SER A 118 -3.19 -16.53 -18.05
CA SER A 118 -4.27 -17.20 -18.79
C SER A 118 -5.51 -17.38 -17.92
N ALA A 119 -6.70 -17.38 -18.54
CA ALA A 119 -7.97 -17.61 -17.85
C ALA A 119 -8.03 -18.97 -17.14
N GLU A 120 -7.34 -19.99 -17.66
CA GLU A 120 -7.21 -21.30 -17.01
C GLU A 120 -6.42 -21.24 -15.71
N HIS A 121 -5.28 -20.54 -15.72
CA HIS A 121 -4.45 -20.40 -14.52
C HIS A 121 -5.17 -19.60 -13.44
N ARG A 122 -5.82 -18.50 -13.84
CA ARG A 122 -6.65 -17.68 -12.94
C ARG A 122 -7.76 -18.51 -12.28
N ARG A 123 -8.51 -19.28 -13.06
CA ARG A 123 -9.56 -20.18 -12.53
C ARG A 123 -9.01 -21.18 -11.53
N ARG A 124 -7.88 -21.83 -11.82
CA ARG A 124 -7.25 -22.78 -10.90
C ARG A 124 -6.85 -22.13 -9.59
N THR A 125 -6.17 -20.97 -9.64
CA THR A 125 -5.76 -20.23 -8.44
C THR A 125 -6.97 -19.78 -7.61
N VAL A 126 -8.03 -19.29 -8.25
CA VAL A 126 -9.29 -18.91 -7.60
C VAL A 126 -9.96 -20.12 -6.94
N GLU A 127 -9.98 -21.27 -7.60
CA GLU A 127 -10.55 -22.51 -7.04
C GLU A 127 -9.75 -23.02 -5.83
N GLU A 128 -8.43 -23.01 -5.91
CA GLU A 128 -7.54 -23.38 -4.80
C GLU A 128 -7.75 -22.45 -3.59
N LEU A 129 -7.75 -21.14 -3.81
CA LEU A 129 -7.99 -20.16 -2.74
C LEU A 129 -9.41 -20.25 -2.17
N ARG A 130 -10.41 -20.50 -3.01
CA ARG A 130 -11.79 -20.72 -2.57
C ARG A 130 -11.89 -21.93 -1.66
N ALA A 131 -11.17 -23.02 -1.95
CA ALA A 131 -11.12 -24.19 -1.06
C ALA A 131 -10.50 -23.83 0.30
N VAL A 132 -9.41 -23.05 0.30
CA VAL A 132 -8.78 -22.55 1.53
C VAL A 132 -9.75 -21.69 2.35
N PHE A 133 -10.46 -20.75 1.71
CA PHE A 133 -11.39 -19.86 2.41
C PHE A 133 -12.61 -20.61 2.95
N ARG A 134 -13.17 -21.55 2.18
CA ARG A 134 -14.27 -22.41 2.65
C ARG A 134 -13.89 -23.20 3.90
N ALA A 135 -12.66 -23.69 3.99
CA ALA A 135 -12.18 -24.40 5.17
C ALA A 135 -12.11 -23.53 6.44
N THR A 136 -12.09 -22.20 6.31
CA THR A 136 -12.09 -21.29 7.47
C THR A 136 -13.48 -21.07 8.08
N GLY A 137 -14.55 -21.32 7.33
CA GLY A 137 -15.93 -21.03 7.75
C GLY A 137 -16.28 -19.53 7.84
N LEU A 138 -15.42 -18.64 7.37
CA LEU A 138 -15.65 -17.19 7.37
C LEU A 138 -16.35 -16.75 6.07
N PRO A 139 -17.14 -15.66 6.09
CA PRO A 139 -17.67 -15.07 4.86
C PRO A 139 -16.49 -14.55 4.00
N PHE A 140 -16.52 -14.80 2.70
CA PHE A 140 -15.45 -14.39 1.80
C PHE A 140 -16.00 -13.81 0.49
N LEU A 141 -15.27 -12.85 -0.06
CA LEU A 141 -15.52 -12.17 -1.33
C LEU A 141 -14.31 -12.34 -2.23
N MET A 142 -14.52 -12.70 -3.49
CA MET A 142 -13.46 -12.81 -4.50
C MET A 142 -13.78 -11.84 -5.63
N VAL A 143 -12.90 -10.87 -5.86
CA VAL A 143 -13.16 -9.73 -6.74
C VAL A 143 -12.05 -9.64 -7.80
N PRO A 144 -12.35 -9.55 -9.09
CA PRO A 144 -11.35 -9.33 -10.13
C PRO A 144 -10.90 -7.86 -10.11
N LEU A 145 -9.61 -7.61 -10.29
CA LEU A 145 -9.06 -6.24 -10.29
C LEU A 145 -9.69 -5.36 -11.38
N GLU A 146 -10.17 -5.98 -12.45
CA GLU A 146 -10.92 -5.37 -13.55
C GLU A 146 -12.12 -4.53 -13.10
N GLN A 147 -12.74 -4.85 -11.95
CA GLN A 147 -13.83 -4.05 -11.38
C GLN A 147 -13.42 -2.61 -11.03
N VAL A 148 -12.12 -2.33 -10.96
CA VAL A 148 -11.63 -0.95 -10.77
C VAL A 148 -12.16 -0.01 -11.86
N LEU A 149 -12.39 -0.51 -13.07
CA LEU A 149 -12.89 0.30 -14.20
C LEU A 149 -14.30 0.85 -13.96
N ASP A 150 -15.11 0.13 -13.17
CA ASP A 150 -16.52 0.43 -12.91
C ASP A 150 -16.76 1.05 -11.52
N LEU A 151 -15.70 1.43 -10.80
CA LEU A 151 -15.85 1.97 -9.45
C LEU A 151 -16.61 3.31 -9.46
N PRO A 152 -17.36 3.62 -8.39
CA PRO A 152 -17.88 4.96 -8.18
C PRO A 152 -16.78 5.91 -7.70
N SER A 153 -16.96 7.22 -7.93
CA SER A 153 -16.05 8.27 -7.44
C SER A 153 -15.90 8.27 -5.92
N SER A 154 -16.83 7.65 -5.17
CA SER A 154 -16.70 7.47 -3.72
C SER A 154 -15.46 6.69 -3.31
N ALA A 155 -14.90 5.83 -4.18
CA ALA A 155 -13.69 5.05 -3.90
C ALA A 155 -12.45 5.93 -3.58
N VAL A 156 -12.39 7.15 -4.12
CA VAL A 156 -11.28 8.11 -3.92
C VAL A 156 -11.62 9.25 -2.94
N LEU A 157 -12.78 9.16 -2.29
CA LEU A 157 -13.21 10.12 -1.29
C LEU A 157 -12.87 9.67 0.13
N SER A 158 -12.48 10.63 0.96
CA SER A 158 -12.49 10.49 2.40
C SER A 158 -13.92 10.77 2.87
N ALA A 159 -14.55 9.79 3.50
CA ALA A 159 -15.88 9.96 4.09
C ALA A 159 -15.73 10.37 5.56
N PRO A 160 -16.68 11.15 6.14
CA PRO A 160 -16.63 11.49 7.55
C PRO A 160 -16.63 10.19 8.38
N GLY A 161 -15.56 9.97 9.13
CA GLY A 161 -15.46 8.84 10.04
C GLY A 161 -16.38 9.04 11.25
N ALA A 162 -16.85 7.94 11.84
CA ALA A 162 -17.34 7.99 13.21
C ALA A 162 -16.18 8.51 14.08
N SER A 163 -16.40 9.61 14.81
CA SER A 163 -15.43 10.30 15.67
C SER A 163 -14.42 9.36 16.33
N GLU A 164 -13.12 9.70 16.32
CA GLU A 164 -12.08 8.96 17.05
C GLU A 164 -12.52 8.77 18.52
N GLN A 165 -13.04 7.59 18.84
CA GLN A 165 -13.50 7.27 20.19
C GLN A 165 -12.27 7.01 21.06
N GLU A 166 -12.09 7.82 22.11
CA GLU A 166 -10.96 7.77 23.02
C GLU A 166 -10.76 6.38 23.66
N ALA A 167 -9.54 6.11 24.15
CA ALA A 167 -9.17 4.83 24.78
C ALA A 167 -10.07 4.40 25.96
N GLY A 168 -10.80 5.35 26.59
CA GLY A 168 -11.81 5.09 27.60
C GLY A 168 -13.06 4.39 27.05
N ALA A 169 -13.51 4.76 25.83
CA ALA A 169 -14.66 4.17 25.17
C ALA A 169 -14.43 2.69 24.83
N TYR A 170 -13.21 2.32 24.45
CA TYR A 170 -12.86 0.92 24.17
C TYR A 170 -13.06 0.01 25.38
N LYS A 171 -12.57 0.44 26.56
CA LYS A 171 -12.72 -0.36 27.79
C LYS A 171 -14.20 -0.50 28.17
N ALA A 172 -14.97 0.60 28.08
CA ALA A 172 -16.40 0.58 28.33
C ALA A 172 -17.16 -0.36 27.37
N ALA A 173 -16.84 -0.35 26.07
CA ALA A 173 -17.44 -1.25 25.10
C ALA A 173 -17.11 -2.73 25.38
N VAL A 174 -15.87 -3.01 25.78
CA VAL A 174 -15.43 -4.36 26.18
C VAL A 174 -16.13 -4.85 27.45
N ASP A 175 -16.32 -3.97 28.44
CA ASP A 175 -17.00 -4.28 29.69
C ASP A 175 -18.51 -4.48 29.46
N HIS A 176 -19.15 -3.64 28.64
CA HIS A 176 -20.56 -3.82 28.23
C HIS A 176 -20.78 -5.15 27.50
N PHE A 177 -19.88 -5.52 26.60
CA PHE A 177 -19.94 -6.83 25.91
C PHE A 177 -19.76 -8.01 26.88
N LEU A 178 -18.95 -7.87 27.92
CA LEU A 178 -18.77 -8.92 28.94
C LEU A 178 -19.99 -9.06 29.85
N LEU A 179 -20.65 -7.95 30.19
CA LEU A 179 -21.84 -7.94 31.06
C LEU A 179 -23.10 -8.44 30.36
N SER A 180 -23.16 -8.36 29.02
CA SER A 180 -24.25 -8.88 28.19
C SER A 180 -24.12 -10.39 27.88
N ASP A 181 -23.28 -11.10 28.64
CA ASP A 181 -22.77 -12.47 28.43
C ASP A 181 -23.61 -13.39 27.50
N GLY A 182 -23.10 -13.58 26.28
CA GLY A 182 -22.64 -14.92 25.87
C GLY A 182 -23.57 -15.82 25.04
N SER A 183 -24.82 -15.46 24.75
CA SER A 183 -25.75 -16.36 24.01
C SER A 183 -26.03 -15.99 22.56
N SER A 184 -25.29 -15.06 21.97
CA SER A 184 -25.28 -14.88 20.51
C SER A 184 -24.08 -15.63 19.96
N GLY A 185 -24.15 -16.96 20.00
CA GLY A 185 -23.27 -17.78 19.17
C GLY A 185 -23.32 -17.19 17.77
N VAL A 186 -22.16 -16.85 17.21
CA VAL A 186 -21.99 -16.26 15.88
C VAL A 186 -22.97 -16.97 14.95
N THR A 187 -24.13 -16.35 14.70
CA THR A 187 -25.08 -16.87 13.72
C THR A 187 -24.32 -16.72 12.44
N ALA A 188 -23.85 -17.85 11.90
CA ALA A 188 -23.21 -17.94 10.62
C ALA A 188 -24.10 -17.17 9.64
N GLY A 189 -23.70 -15.92 9.37
CA GLY A 189 -24.36 -15.09 8.39
C GLY A 189 -24.40 -15.92 7.13
N GLN A 190 -25.59 -16.02 6.54
CA GLN A 190 -25.86 -16.74 5.31
C GLN A 190 -24.65 -16.63 4.39
N GLN A 191 -24.08 -17.77 3.99
CA GLN A 191 -22.99 -17.83 3.03
C GLN A 191 -23.46 -17.08 1.79
N GLN A 192 -23.10 -15.81 1.67
CA GLN A 192 -23.34 -15.02 0.48
C GLN A 192 -22.27 -15.47 -0.50
N GLU A 193 -22.48 -16.66 -1.07
CA GLU A 193 -21.65 -17.20 -2.13
C GLU A 193 -21.79 -16.24 -3.31
N THR A 194 -20.83 -15.34 -3.45
CA THR A 194 -20.64 -14.64 -4.71
C THR A 194 -20.24 -15.68 -5.75
N PRO A 195 -20.94 -15.78 -6.89
CA PRO A 195 -20.54 -16.66 -7.99
C PRO A 195 -19.08 -16.38 -8.38
N PRO A 196 -18.37 -17.35 -8.99
CA PRO A 196 -17.04 -17.08 -9.52
C PRO A 196 -17.07 -15.82 -10.38
N PRO A 197 -16.10 -14.91 -10.19
CA PRO A 197 -16.10 -13.68 -10.94
C PRO A 197 -16.05 -14.01 -12.43
N GLU A 198 -17.11 -13.69 -13.16
CA GLU A 198 -17.10 -13.73 -14.61
C GLU A 198 -16.19 -12.60 -15.09
N VAL A 199 -14.98 -12.97 -15.48
CA VAL A 199 -14.01 -12.04 -16.02
C VAL A 199 -14.40 -11.71 -17.44
N GLN A 200 -14.88 -10.49 -17.68
CA GLN A 200 -15.10 -10.00 -19.03
C GLN A 200 -13.74 -9.74 -19.71
N GLU A 201 -13.52 -10.36 -20.86
CA GLU A 201 -12.28 -10.21 -21.62
C GLU A 201 -12.01 -8.75 -22.00
N ALA A 202 -13.07 -7.99 -22.32
CA ALA A 202 -12.98 -6.57 -22.64
C ALA A 202 -12.42 -5.73 -21.49
N HIS A 203 -12.83 -6.01 -20.24
CA HIS A 203 -12.33 -5.30 -19.06
C HIS A 203 -10.87 -5.69 -18.76
N THR A 204 -10.52 -6.96 -18.97
CA THR A 204 -9.13 -7.43 -18.84
C THR A 204 -8.22 -6.68 -19.82
N HIS A 205 -8.64 -6.58 -21.08
CA HIS A 205 -7.86 -5.89 -22.12
C HIS A 205 -7.75 -4.38 -21.86
N SER A 206 -8.77 -3.78 -21.25
CA SER A 206 -8.77 -2.36 -20.85
C SER A 206 -7.83 -2.10 -19.66
N LEU A 207 -7.83 -2.99 -18.66
CA LEU A 207 -6.90 -2.95 -17.53
C LEU A 207 -5.44 -3.11 -18.01
N GLN A 208 -5.20 -4.04 -18.93
CA GLN A 208 -3.88 -4.24 -19.53
C GLN A 208 -3.42 -3.02 -20.33
N ARG A 209 -4.34 -2.36 -21.06
CA ARG A 209 -4.04 -1.10 -21.75
C ARG A 209 -3.68 0.01 -20.76
N LEU A 210 -4.42 0.11 -19.65
CA LEU A 210 -4.14 1.09 -18.58
C LEU A 210 -2.74 0.87 -17.98
N LEU A 211 -2.41 -0.35 -17.55
CA LEU A 211 -1.08 -0.64 -16.99
C LEU A 211 0.02 -0.53 -18.06
N GLY A 212 -0.26 -0.96 -19.29
CA GLY A 212 0.67 -0.87 -20.41
C GLY A 212 0.99 0.57 -20.83
N SER A 213 0.13 1.54 -20.49
CA SER A 213 0.38 2.95 -20.76
C SER A 213 1.55 3.53 -19.97
N ALA A 214 1.86 2.97 -18.78
CA ALA A 214 3.04 3.32 -18.01
C ALA A 214 4.29 2.64 -18.62
N GLY A 215 5.32 3.45 -18.92
CA GLY A 215 6.52 2.97 -19.59
C GLY A 215 7.42 2.09 -18.71
N THR A 216 7.55 2.43 -17.44
CA THR A 216 8.45 1.77 -16.48
C THR A 216 7.72 0.76 -15.59
N LEU A 217 8.42 -0.29 -15.16
CA LEU A 217 7.86 -1.26 -14.22
C LEU A 217 7.54 -0.62 -12.86
N THR A 218 8.37 0.31 -12.40
CA THR A 218 8.13 1.10 -11.18
C THR A 218 6.78 1.80 -11.21
N ALA A 219 6.44 2.48 -12.31
CA ALA A 219 5.16 3.17 -12.45
C ALA A 219 3.98 2.19 -12.54
N ARG A 220 4.17 1.04 -13.22
CA ARG A 220 3.16 -0.03 -13.28
C ARG A 220 2.86 -0.62 -11.90
N GLU A 221 3.88 -0.88 -11.10
CA GLU A 221 3.72 -1.39 -9.73
C GLU A 221 3.01 -0.37 -8.82
N GLU A 222 3.37 0.92 -8.91
CA GLU A 222 2.67 1.97 -8.15
C GLU A 222 1.20 2.08 -8.56
N LEU A 223 0.93 2.08 -9.87
CA LEU A 223 -0.43 2.15 -10.40
C LEU A 223 -1.26 0.94 -9.95
N LEU A 224 -0.71 -0.27 -10.07
CA LEU A 224 -1.36 -1.50 -9.58
C LEU A 224 -1.68 -1.41 -8.09
N SER A 225 -0.73 -0.94 -7.28
CA SER A 225 -0.92 -0.79 -5.83
C SER A 225 -2.03 0.21 -5.49
N ILE A 226 -2.10 1.33 -6.21
CA ILE A 226 -3.16 2.35 -6.08
C ILE A 226 -4.53 1.77 -6.45
N LEU A 227 -4.65 1.11 -7.61
CA LEU A 227 -5.92 0.55 -8.09
C LEU A 227 -6.43 -0.55 -7.16
N ARG A 228 -5.55 -1.43 -6.69
CA ARG A 228 -5.88 -2.43 -5.66
C ARG A 228 -6.42 -1.77 -4.40
N GLN A 229 -5.76 -0.71 -3.93
CA GLN A 229 -6.17 -0.03 -2.71
C GLN A 229 -7.57 0.59 -2.86
N HIS A 230 -7.88 1.20 -4.01
CA HIS A 230 -9.24 1.71 -4.28
C HIS A 230 -10.28 0.60 -4.25
N LEU A 231 -9.98 -0.54 -4.88
CA LEU A 231 -10.89 -1.68 -4.91
C LEU A 231 -11.12 -2.27 -3.51
N LEU A 232 -10.07 -2.41 -2.70
CA LEU A 232 -10.18 -2.90 -1.33
C LEU A 232 -11.07 -2.00 -0.47
N VAL A 233 -10.85 -0.68 -0.53
CA VAL A 233 -11.64 0.29 0.24
C VAL A 233 -13.09 0.31 -0.24
N HIS A 234 -13.31 0.31 -1.56
CA HIS A 234 -14.66 0.23 -2.12
C HIS A 234 -15.38 -1.05 -1.67
N THR A 235 -14.71 -2.21 -1.75
CA THR A 235 -15.29 -3.49 -1.35
C THR A 235 -15.63 -3.50 0.15
N ALA A 236 -14.75 -2.93 1.00
CA ALA A 236 -15.02 -2.77 2.42
C ALA A 236 -16.27 -1.92 2.67
N ARG A 237 -16.40 -0.76 2.02
CA ARG A 237 -17.55 0.14 2.13
C ARG A 237 -18.85 -0.52 1.66
N SER A 238 -18.83 -1.13 0.48
CA SER A 238 -20.00 -1.76 -0.13
C SER A 238 -20.53 -2.93 0.70
N ALA A 239 -19.65 -3.64 1.42
CA ALA A 239 -20.05 -4.74 2.30
C ALA A 239 -20.18 -4.34 3.79
N GLY A 240 -20.02 -3.05 4.12
CA GLY A 240 -20.24 -2.50 5.46
C GLY A 240 -19.15 -2.84 6.48
N TYR A 241 -17.90 -3.00 6.05
CA TYR A 241 -16.73 -3.20 6.91
C TYR A 241 -16.05 -1.86 7.22
N SER A 242 -15.88 -1.53 8.50
CA SER A 242 -15.22 -0.30 8.96
C SER A 242 -13.70 -0.42 9.09
N LYS A 243 -13.18 -1.65 9.12
CA LYS A 243 -11.75 -1.94 9.27
C LYS A 243 -11.27 -2.89 8.19
N LEU A 244 -10.09 -2.63 7.64
CA LEU A 244 -9.41 -3.49 6.67
C LEU A 244 -8.06 -3.96 7.23
N MET A 245 -7.92 -5.26 7.48
CA MET A 245 -6.66 -5.88 7.90
C MET A 245 -5.79 -6.24 6.69
N LEU A 246 -4.55 -5.74 6.68
CA LEU A 246 -3.54 -6.07 5.68
C LEU A 246 -2.45 -6.97 6.27
N GLY A 247 -2.01 -7.96 5.50
CA GLY A 247 -0.92 -8.89 5.84
C GLY A 247 0.48 -8.30 5.67
N ASP A 248 0.70 -7.01 5.92
CA ASP A 248 2.01 -6.37 5.75
C ASP A 248 2.99 -6.83 6.85
N SER A 249 4.06 -7.53 6.47
CA SER A 249 5.13 -7.96 7.39
C SER A 249 6.14 -6.85 7.66
N CYS A 250 6.91 -6.95 8.73
CA CYS A 250 8.03 -6.04 9.04
C CYS A 250 9.00 -5.90 7.86
N THR A 251 9.33 -7.02 7.21
CA THR A 251 10.20 -7.04 6.03
C THR A 251 9.56 -6.28 4.86
N ARG A 252 8.28 -6.51 4.57
CA ARG A 252 7.55 -5.80 3.51
C ARG A 252 7.45 -4.30 3.79
N LEU A 253 7.23 -3.92 5.05
CA LEU A 253 7.16 -2.52 5.48
C LEU A 253 8.52 -1.83 5.40
N ALA A 254 9.63 -2.51 5.69
CA ALA A 254 10.97 -1.96 5.50
C ALA A 254 11.28 -1.69 4.02
N VAL A 255 10.92 -2.64 3.13
CA VAL A 255 11.03 -2.45 1.68
C VAL A 255 10.16 -1.28 1.21
N LYS A 256 8.89 -1.24 1.67
CA LYS A 256 7.95 -0.17 1.35
C LYS A 256 8.45 1.19 1.83
N LEU A 257 9.04 1.28 3.02
CA LEU A 257 9.62 2.51 3.57
C LEU A 257 10.70 3.06 2.66
N LEU A 258 11.72 2.26 2.36
CA LEU A 258 12.85 2.69 1.54
C LEU A 258 12.42 3.02 0.11
N SER A 259 11.56 2.20 -0.49
CA SER A 259 11.02 2.46 -1.83
C SER A 259 10.21 3.75 -1.86
N SER A 260 9.38 3.99 -0.85
CA SER A 260 8.56 5.21 -0.73
C SER A 260 9.44 6.46 -0.59
N ILE A 261 10.55 6.38 0.16
CA ILE A 261 11.55 7.46 0.24
C ILE A 261 12.15 7.73 -1.14
N SER A 262 12.60 6.68 -1.85
CA SER A 262 13.17 6.81 -3.19
C SER A 262 12.20 7.37 -4.23
N LEU A 263 10.90 7.13 -4.05
CA LEU A 263 9.82 7.66 -4.90
C LEU A 263 9.35 9.07 -4.48
N GLY A 264 9.93 9.66 -3.43
CA GLY A 264 9.57 10.98 -2.94
C GLY A 264 8.28 11.04 -2.12
N ARG A 265 7.80 9.92 -1.57
CA ARG A 265 6.60 9.82 -0.71
C ARG A 265 6.88 10.10 0.78
N GLY A 266 7.83 10.99 1.06
CA GLY A 266 8.34 11.26 2.41
C GLY A 266 7.26 11.74 3.38
N ALA A 267 6.38 12.63 2.92
CA ALA A 267 5.31 13.21 3.73
C ALA A 267 4.23 12.20 4.14
N GLN A 268 4.14 11.07 3.44
CA GLN A 268 3.09 10.06 3.63
C GLN A 268 3.56 8.81 4.39
N LEU A 269 4.87 8.72 4.68
CA LEU A 269 5.50 7.53 5.28
C LEU A 269 4.84 7.09 6.57
N ALA A 270 4.52 8.04 7.46
CA ALA A 270 3.90 7.73 8.76
C ALA A 270 2.58 6.96 8.61
N HIS A 271 1.79 7.27 7.58
CA HIS A 271 0.55 6.55 7.27
C HIS A 271 0.80 5.23 6.53
N ASP A 272 1.79 5.22 5.62
CA ASP A 272 2.11 4.06 4.79
C ASP A 272 2.77 2.90 5.56
N THR A 273 3.51 3.19 6.63
CA THR A 273 4.22 2.19 7.47
C THR A 273 3.66 2.03 8.89
N GLY A 274 2.79 2.95 9.34
CA GLY A 274 2.15 2.90 10.65
C GLY A 274 1.27 1.67 10.88
N PHE A 275 0.87 1.43 12.14
CA PHE A 275 -0.08 0.36 12.47
C PHE A 275 -1.40 0.54 11.74
N SER A 276 -1.89 1.78 11.69
CA SER A 276 -3.16 2.14 11.08
C SER A 276 -3.03 3.27 10.08
N ASP A 277 -3.93 3.26 9.11
CA ASP A 277 -4.05 4.28 8.08
C ASP A 277 -5.52 4.70 7.95
N SER A 278 -5.79 5.91 8.43
CA SER A 278 -7.12 6.52 8.54
C SER A 278 -7.42 7.52 7.41
N ARG A 279 -6.65 7.51 6.30
CA ARG A 279 -6.83 8.52 5.23
C ARG A 279 -8.23 8.51 4.58
N TYR A 280 -8.93 7.38 4.61
CA TYR A 280 -10.27 7.22 4.06
C TYR A 280 -11.39 7.65 5.03
N GLY A 281 -11.07 7.85 6.30
CA GLY A 281 -12.00 8.30 7.35
C GLY A 281 -12.91 7.20 7.87
N ASP A 282 -13.85 6.74 7.04
CA ASP A 282 -14.84 5.71 7.38
C ASP A 282 -14.25 4.30 7.47
N THR A 283 -13.26 3.99 6.64
CA THR A 283 -12.56 2.70 6.61
C THR A 283 -11.12 2.90 7.08
N ILE A 284 -10.75 2.25 8.18
CA ILE A 284 -9.38 2.30 8.71
C ILE A 284 -8.63 1.04 8.33
N LEU A 285 -7.50 1.20 7.65
CA LEU A 285 -6.59 0.12 7.36
C LEU A 285 -5.73 -0.19 8.59
N VAL A 286 -5.50 -1.46 8.89
CA VAL A 286 -4.68 -1.91 10.02
C VAL A 286 -3.70 -3.02 9.61
N ARG A 287 -2.51 -3.04 10.22
CA ARG A 287 -1.39 -3.92 9.84
C ARG A 287 -0.94 -4.78 11.03
N PRO A 288 -1.66 -5.84 11.40
CA PRO A 288 -1.33 -6.65 12.57
C PRO A 288 -0.05 -7.48 12.40
N MET A 289 0.35 -7.80 11.18
CA MET A 289 1.56 -8.58 10.89
C MET A 289 2.87 -7.76 10.90
N ARG A 290 2.79 -6.46 11.21
CA ARG A 290 3.92 -5.52 11.08
C ARG A 290 5.15 -5.83 11.94
N ASP A 291 4.98 -6.60 13.02
CA ASP A 291 6.09 -6.97 13.91
C ASP A 291 6.76 -8.30 13.51
N TYR A 292 6.27 -8.99 12.48
CA TYR A 292 6.79 -10.27 12.01
C TYR A 292 7.73 -10.10 10.82
N SER A 293 8.89 -10.73 10.87
CA SER A 293 9.80 -10.87 9.73
C SER A 293 9.29 -11.94 8.76
N ALA A 294 9.68 -11.81 7.48
CA ALA A 294 9.38 -12.83 6.47
C ALA A 294 9.91 -14.23 6.88
N LYS A 295 11.06 -14.29 7.55
CA LYS A 295 11.66 -15.53 8.09
C LYS A 295 10.77 -16.20 9.15
N GLU A 296 10.27 -15.43 10.11
CA GLU A 296 9.35 -15.94 11.14
C GLU A 296 8.05 -16.50 10.52
N ILE A 297 7.48 -15.75 9.57
CA ILE A 297 6.26 -16.16 8.86
C ILE A 297 6.50 -17.45 8.08
N ALA A 298 7.61 -17.54 7.34
CA ALA A 298 7.94 -18.74 6.57
C ALA A 298 8.09 -19.98 7.46
N TYR A 299 8.80 -19.84 8.60
CA TYR A 299 8.92 -20.94 9.55
C TYR A 299 7.61 -21.33 10.18
N TYR A 300 6.78 -20.36 10.59
CA TYR A 300 5.46 -20.64 11.14
C TYR A 300 4.59 -21.38 10.14
N ASN A 301 4.49 -20.88 8.91
CA ASN A 301 3.68 -21.48 7.87
C ASN A 301 4.12 -22.90 7.54
N ARG A 302 5.44 -23.13 7.40
CA ARG A 302 6.01 -24.46 7.15
C ARG A 302 5.78 -25.41 8.31
N MET A 303 5.94 -24.92 9.55
CA MET A 303 5.85 -25.74 10.76
C MET A 303 4.40 -26.14 11.03
N PHE A 304 3.45 -25.22 10.90
CA PHE A 304 2.03 -25.46 11.21
C PHE A 304 1.15 -25.71 9.98
N SER A 305 1.76 -25.95 8.82
CA SER A 305 1.07 -26.26 7.56
C SER A 305 0.00 -25.24 7.19
N VAL A 306 0.30 -23.95 7.33
CA VAL A 306 -0.62 -22.88 6.91
C VAL A 306 -0.71 -22.91 5.38
N PRO A 307 -1.93 -23.04 4.80
CA PRO A 307 -2.10 -23.09 3.35
C PRO A 307 -1.73 -21.75 2.72
N SER A 308 -0.86 -21.78 1.72
CA SER A 308 -0.50 -20.61 0.92
C SER A 308 -0.49 -20.99 -0.56
N VAL A 309 -1.03 -20.13 -1.39
CA VAL A 309 -1.09 -20.32 -2.85
C VAL A 309 -0.16 -19.29 -3.48
N PHE A 310 0.73 -19.75 -4.36
CA PHE A 310 1.59 -18.85 -5.09
C PHE A 310 0.78 -18.10 -6.15
N THR A 311 0.81 -16.77 -6.08
CA THR A 311 0.21 -15.86 -7.06
C THR A 311 1.33 -15.04 -7.70
N ALA A 312 1.51 -15.13 -9.02
CA ALA A 312 2.50 -14.33 -9.70
C ALA A 312 2.12 -12.84 -9.68
N GLY A 313 3.09 -11.98 -9.34
CA GLY A 313 3.00 -10.52 -9.42
C GLY A 313 3.73 -9.97 -10.64
N LEU A 314 3.71 -8.64 -10.82
CA LEU A 314 4.43 -7.94 -11.91
C LEU A 314 5.96 -8.11 -11.84
N ASP A 315 6.48 -8.32 -10.64
CA ASP A 315 7.89 -8.51 -10.30
C ASP A 315 8.37 -9.97 -10.50
N THR A 316 7.45 -10.92 -10.69
CA THR A 316 7.76 -12.34 -10.77
C THR A 316 8.62 -12.66 -12.00
N LYS A 317 9.79 -13.30 -11.78
CA LYS A 317 10.81 -13.61 -12.80
C LYS A 317 11.40 -12.38 -13.50
N THR A 318 11.31 -11.20 -12.90
CA THR A 318 12.02 -10.02 -13.38
C THR A 318 13.45 -9.98 -12.82
N ALA A 319 14.32 -9.15 -13.41
CA ALA A 319 15.68 -8.96 -12.90
C ALA A 319 15.68 -8.05 -11.65
N ASP A 320 16.61 -8.26 -10.71
CA ASP A 320 16.73 -7.48 -9.45
C ASP A 320 16.63 -5.94 -9.61
N LYS A 321 17.04 -5.40 -10.77
CA LYS A 321 17.07 -3.95 -11.07
C LYS A 321 15.90 -3.47 -11.94
N SER A 322 14.83 -4.26 -12.04
CA SER A 322 13.68 -3.99 -12.93
C SER A 322 12.80 -2.83 -12.47
N SER A 323 12.61 -2.68 -11.15
CA SER A 323 11.85 -1.60 -10.52
C SER A 323 12.56 -1.11 -9.24
N ILE A 324 12.19 0.09 -8.77
CA ILE A 324 12.71 0.64 -7.51
C ILE A 324 12.30 -0.27 -6.34
N GLN A 325 11.08 -0.78 -6.37
CA GLN A 325 10.53 -1.67 -5.34
C GLN A 325 11.32 -2.99 -5.30
N HIS A 326 11.56 -3.62 -6.44
CA HIS A 326 12.26 -4.90 -6.51
C HIS A 326 13.77 -4.77 -6.21
N LEU A 327 14.39 -3.67 -6.64
CA LEU A 327 15.77 -3.32 -6.27
C LEU A 327 15.89 -3.14 -4.76
N THR A 328 14.96 -2.41 -4.16
CA THR A 328 14.93 -2.17 -2.72
C THR A 328 14.67 -3.45 -1.95
N GLU A 329 13.77 -4.31 -2.43
CA GLU A 329 13.54 -5.63 -1.86
C GLU A 329 14.81 -6.48 -1.85
N SER A 330 15.47 -6.58 -3.00
CA SER A 330 16.74 -7.30 -3.15
C SER A 330 17.83 -6.74 -2.23
N PHE A 331 17.93 -5.41 -2.14
CA PHE A 331 18.85 -4.73 -1.23
C PHE A 331 18.56 -5.08 0.23
N VAL A 332 17.32 -4.93 0.71
CA VAL A 332 16.92 -5.19 2.10
C VAL A 332 17.12 -6.67 2.47
N ILE A 333 16.80 -7.59 1.56
CA ILE A 333 17.00 -9.03 1.80
C ILE A 333 18.49 -9.37 1.93
N LYS A 334 19.34 -8.83 1.03
CA LYS A 334 20.80 -9.02 1.10
C LYS A 334 21.38 -8.41 2.38
N LEU A 335 20.97 -7.18 2.72
CA LEU A 335 21.37 -6.51 3.97
C LEU A 335 21.04 -7.32 5.22
N GLN A 336 19.88 -7.97 5.24
CA GLN A 336 19.43 -8.79 6.37
C GLN A 336 20.20 -10.13 6.48
N ALA A 337 20.75 -10.64 5.38
CA ALA A 337 21.58 -11.83 5.38
C ALA A 337 22.93 -11.55 6.04
N ASP A 338 23.53 -10.40 5.73
CA ASP A 338 24.84 -10.00 6.25
C ASP A 338 24.76 -9.39 7.66
N PHE A 339 23.68 -8.63 7.94
CA PHE A 339 23.50 -7.93 9.21
C PHE A 339 22.13 -8.27 9.83
N PRO A 340 22.06 -9.32 10.67
CA PRO A 340 20.86 -9.70 11.36
C PRO A 340 20.35 -8.57 12.27
N SER A 341 19.09 -8.14 12.05
CA SER A 341 18.33 -7.10 12.79
C SER A 341 18.20 -5.76 12.05
N THR A 342 18.87 -5.59 10.91
CA THR A 342 18.77 -4.36 10.11
C THR A 342 17.34 -4.05 9.70
N VAL A 343 16.57 -5.05 9.24
CA VAL A 343 15.16 -4.88 8.88
C VAL A 343 14.34 -4.34 10.04
N SER A 344 14.55 -4.88 11.24
CA SER A 344 13.82 -4.40 12.43
C SER A 344 14.22 -2.99 12.82
N THR A 345 15.50 -2.60 12.65
CA THR A 345 15.96 -1.24 12.93
C THR A 345 15.36 -0.24 11.95
N ILE A 346 15.40 -0.54 10.65
CA ILE A 346 14.78 0.29 9.60
C ILE A 346 13.30 0.53 9.92
N TYR A 347 12.57 -0.55 10.20
CA TYR A 347 11.15 -0.45 10.52
C TYR A 347 10.89 0.31 11.84
N ARG A 348 11.65 0.07 12.90
CA ARG A 348 11.51 0.79 14.19
C ARG A 348 11.81 2.28 14.05
N THR A 349 12.71 2.67 13.16
CA THR A 349 12.92 4.08 12.82
C THR A 349 11.68 4.67 12.16
N SER A 350 11.00 3.93 11.28
CA SER A 350 9.75 4.40 10.68
C SER A 350 8.61 4.60 11.69
N GLU A 351 8.55 3.80 12.77
CA GLU A 351 7.55 3.95 13.83
C GLU A 351 7.71 5.25 14.63
N LYS A 352 8.90 5.87 14.59
CA LYS A 352 9.16 7.17 15.22
C LYS A 352 8.72 8.35 14.35
N LEU A 353 8.45 8.11 13.06
CA LEU A 353 7.97 9.15 12.15
C LEU A 353 6.54 9.52 12.53
N GLN A 354 6.32 10.79 12.82
CA GLN A 354 4.99 11.33 13.11
C GLN A 354 4.50 12.10 11.90
N SER A 355 3.22 11.94 11.56
CA SER A 355 2.56 12.83 10.62
C SER A 355 2.38 14.19 11.30
N CYS A 356 2.77 15.27 10.62
CA CYS A 356 2.58 16.63 11.13
C CYS A 356 1.08 16.88 11.34
N LYS A 357 0.61 16.82 12.59
CA LYS A 357 -0.80 17.06 12.95
C LYS A 357 -1.24 18.53 12.78
N GLY A 358 -0.36 19.40 12.26
CA GLY A 358 -0.51 20.85 12.27
C GLY A 358 -1.33 21.47 11.13
N SER A 359 -1.91 20.71 10.21
CA SER A 359 -2.73 21.29 9.13
C SER A 359 -3.91 20.44 8.66
N ALA A 360 -4.32 19.44 9.46
CA ALA A 360 -5.57 18.73 9.23
C ALA A 360 -6.77 19.59 9.69
N SER A 361 -6.90 20.79 9.12
CA SER A 361 -8.25 21.30 8.91
C SER A 361 -8.98 20.27 8.05
N ALA A 362 -10.27 20.04 8.31
CA ALA A 362 -11.10 19.10 7.58
C ALA A 362 -11.25 19.40 6.06
N GLY A 363 -10.43 20.32 5.51
CA GLY A 363 -10.41 20.76 4.11
C GLY A 363 -9.03 20.83 3.46
N GLY A 364 -7.99 20.14 3.97
CA GLY A 364 -6.71 20.02 3.26
C GLY A 364 -6.85 19.23 1.95
N ASP A 365 -6.28 19.73 0.85
CA ASP A 365 -6.33 19.06 -0.44
C ASP A 365 -5.58 17.72 -0.39
N ARG A 366 -6.27 16.65 -0.78
CA ARG A 366 -5.75 15.28 -0.83
C ARG A 366 -5.43 14.91 -2.27
N CYS A 367 -4.39 14.09 -2.45
CA CYS A 367 -4.04 13.50 -3.72
C CYS A 367 -5.23 12.72 -4.29
N LEU A 368 -5.54 12.95 -5.56
CA LEU A 368 -6.62 12.27 -6.28
C LEU A 368 -6.41 10.75 -6.36
N LEU A 369 -5.15 10.31 -6.54
CA LEU A 369 -4.83 8.90 -6.76
C LEU A 369 -4.56 8.12 -5.48
N CYS A 370 -3.90 8.68 -4.47
CA CYS A 370 -3.53 7.90 -3.27
C CYS A 370 -4.21 8.38 -1.99
N VAL A 371 -5.04 9.43 -2.09
CA VAL A 371 -5.82 10.03 -0.99
C VAL A 371 -4.96 10.56 0.17
N CYS A 372 -3.63 10.57 -0.02
CA CYS A 372 -2.68 11.18 0.90
C CYS A 372 -2.77 12.71 0.89
N ALA A 373 -2.28 13.35 1.95
CA ALA A 373 -2.05 14.78 1.94
C ALA A 373 -1.11 15.18 0.79
N LEU A 374 -1.45 16.27 0.10
CA LEU A 374 -0.59 16.86 -0.92
C LEU A 374 0.68 17.43 -0.26
N ASP A 375 1.83 17.01 -0.77
CA ASP A 375 3.16 17.49 -0.39
C ASP A 375 3.59 18.72 -1.20
N THR A 376 2.82 19.08 -2.22
CA THR A 376 3.04 20.25 -3.09
C THR A 376 2.71 21.58 -2.41
N ALA A 377 1.92 21.55 -1.32
CA ALA A 377 1.58 22.72 -0.52
C ALA A 377 2.50 22.90 0.71
N ALA A 378 3.47 22.01 0.93
CA ALA A 378 4.35 22.08 2.08
C ALA A 378 5.46 23.14 1.89
N GLU A 379 5.68 23.95 2.93
CA GLU A 379 6.73 24.99 2.98
C GLU A 379 8.14 24.41 2.79
N ASN A 380 8.99 25.15 2.07
CA ASN A 380 10.46 25.15 1.92
C ASN A 380 11.23 23.81 1.72
N ALA A 381 10.74 22.65 2.16
CA ALA A 381 11.45 21.36 2.19
C ALA A 381 10.57 20.20 1.69
N SER A 382 10.01 20.31 0.48
CA SER A 382 9.32 19.21 -0.20
C SER A 382 10.17 18.60 -1.33
N ALA A 383 9.91 17.33 -1.69
CA ALA A 383 10.56 16.68 -2.84
C ALA A 383 10.27 17.42 -4.15
N PHE A 384 9.09 18.01 -4.26
CA PHE A 384 8.71 18.88 -5.37
C PHE A 384 9.56 20.15 -5.42
N SER A 385 9.69 20.87 -4.30
CA SER A 385 10.53 22.07 -4.20
C SER A 385 12.00 21.79 -4.51
N ALA A 386 12.54 20.67 -4.00
CA ALA A 386 13.91 20.25 -4.29
C ALA A 386 14.14 20.01 -5.79
N THR A 387 13.17 19.41 -6.47
CA THR A 387 13.22 19.19 -7.93
C THR A 387 13.15 20.51 -8.69
N LEU A 388 12.25 21.41 -8.29
CA LEU A 388 12.11 22.73 -8.91
C LEU A 388 13.37 23.57 -8.76
N ILE A 389 13.99 23.58 -7.57
CA ILE A 389 15.27 24.24 -7.33
C ILE A 389 16.37 23.61 -8.21
N SER A 390 16.45 22.28 -8.26
CA SER A 390 17.44 21.59 -9.10
C SER A 390 17.28 21.93 -10.58
N GLU A 391 16.04 21.99 -11.07
CA GLU A 391 15.71 22.38 -12.43
C GLU A 391 16.09 23.84 -12.70
N GLN A 392 15.74 24.77 -11.81
CA GLN A 392 16.12 26.19 -11.93
C GLN A 392 17.63 26.39 -11.95
N LEU A 393 18.37 25.66 -11.11
CA LEU A 393 19.84 25.71 -11.08
C LEU A 393 20.45 25.11 -12.34
N SER A 394 19.89 24.01 -12.86
CA SER A 394 20.35 23.38 -14.10
C SER A 394 20.01 24.21 -15.35
N GLN A 395 18.94 25.02 -15.32
CA GLN A 395 18.53 25.89 -16.43
C GLN A 395 19.21 27.26 -16.40
N LYS A 396 19.78 27.70 -15.26
CA LYS A 396 20.64 28.88 -15.18
C LYS A 396 21.97 28.62 -15.90
N LYS A 397 21.98 28.79 -17.23
CA LYS A 397 23.21 29.09 -17.96
C LYS A 397 23.83 30.39 -17.41
N SER A 398 25.15 30.41 -17.29
CA SER A 398 25.95 31.56 -16.84
C SER A 398 25.64 32.84 -17.63
N PRO A 399 25.57 34.02 -16.97
CA PRO A 399 25.57 35.29 -17.68
C PRO A 399 27.01 35.58 -18.11
N GLY A 400 27.38 35.12 -19.31
CA GLY A 400 28.64 35.45 -19.93
C GLY A 400 29.31 34.26 -20.60
N GLU A 401 28.84 33.91 -21.80
CA GLU A 401 29.70 33.38 -22.86
C GLU A 401 28.93 33.45 -24.19
N SER A 402 29.24 34.48 -24.96
CA SER A 402 28.83 34.60 -26.36
C SER A 402 29.64 33.61 -27.20
N ARG A 403 29.10 32.42 -27.50
CA ARG A 403 29.53 31.60 -28.64
C ARG A 403 28.35 30.91 -29.32
N GLN A 404 28.38 30.99 -30.65
CA GLN A 404 27.39 30.54 -31.61
C GLN A 404 26.99 29.08 -31.43
N ALA A 405 25.73 28.78 -31.72
CA ALA A 405 25.17 27.44 -31.75
C ALA A 405 25.81 26.58 -32.86
N PRO A 406 26.01 25.27 -32.64
CA PRO A 406 25.91 24.30 -33.71
C PRO A 406 24.47 23.76 -33.74
N ALA A 407 23.83 23.91 -34.89
CA ALA A 407 22.60 23.23 -35.23
C ALA A 407 22.88 21.71 -35.30
N SER A 408 22.23 20.93 -34.43
CA SER A 408 22.10 19.48 -34.63
C SER A 408 20.88 19.22 -35.49
N GLN A 409 21.08 19.27 -36.80
CA GLN A 409 20.17 18.75 -37.79
C GLN A 409 20.50 17.27 -38.01
N CYS A 410 19.56 16.36 -37.72
CA CYS A 410 19.55 15.06 -38.37
C CYS A 410 18.13 14.46 -38.34
N CYS A 411 17.32 14.87 -39.31
CA CYS A 411 16.41 14.03 -40.09
C CYS A 411 15.83 14.92 -41.21
N SER A 412 16.54 15.00 -42.32
CA SER A 412 16.05 15.61 -43.57
C SER A 412 16.16 14.59 -44.68
N ILE A 413 15.02 14.17 -45.24
CA ILE A 413 14.85 13.88 -46.67
C ILE A 413 13.37 14.18 -47.00
N VAL A 414 12.91 14.84 -48.07
CA VAL A 414 13.37 15.80 -49.07
C VAL A 414 12.04 16.38 -49.64
N GLY A 415 12.02 17.64 -50.10
CA GLY A 415 11.03 18.13 -51.07
C GLY A 415 9.98 19.10 -50.54
N GLY A 416 10.35 20.37 -50.41
CA GLY A 416 9.42 21.44 -50.06
C GLY A 416 8.71 22.05 -51.26
N GLU A 417 7.63 22.78 -50.99
CA GLU A 417 7.34 24.05 -51.66
C GLU A 417 6.24 24.85 -50.91
N LEU A 418 6.58 26.11 -50.62
CA LEU A 418 5.75 27.32 -50.58
C LEU A 418 4.75 27.58 -49.43
N CYS A 419 5.10 28.60 -48.65
CA CYS A 419 4.26 29.37 -47.72
C CYS A 419 3.17 30.17 -48.45
N GLY A 420 2.01 30.33 -47.81
CA GLY A 420 1.01 31.32 -48.20
C GLY A 420 -0.12 31.51 -47.17
N ASN A 421 -0.06 32.61 -46.43
CA ASN A 421 -1.14 33.41 -45.83
C ASN A 421 -2.29 32.77 -45.01
N GLY A 422 -2.38 33.25 -43.76
CA GLY A 422 -3.58 33.96 -43.28
C GLY A 422 -4.67 33.15 -42.58
N ALA A 423 -4.72 33.21 -41.25
CA ALA A 423 -5.97 33.23 -40.51
C ALA A 423 -5.76 33.79 -39.09
N ARG A 424 -6.37 34.96 -38.83
CA ARG A 424 -6.73 35.39 -37.48
C ARG A 424 -7.63 34.33 -36.86
N GLY A 425 -7.27 33.85 -35.68
CA GLY A 425 -8.08 32.95 -34.86
C GLY A 425 -7.85 33.22 -33.39
N CYS A 426 -8.50 34.26 -32.88
CA CYS A 426 -8.59 34.57 -31.45
C CYS A 426 -9.56 33.57 -30.81
N CYS A 427 -9.05 32.66 -29.99
CA CYS A 427 -9.84 31.82 -29.08
C CYS A 427 -9.00 31.57 -27.81
N SER A 428 -9.18 32.45 -26.82
CA SER A 428 -8.70 32.24 -25.45
C SER A 428 -9.53 31.13 -24.81
N SER A 429 -9.18 29.87 -25.07
CA SER A 429 -9.67 28.76 -24.25
C SER A 429 -8.91 28.81 -22.92
N ALA A 430 -9.62 29.16 -21.85
CA ALA A 430 -9.12 29.06 -20.48
C ALA A 430 -8.72 27.60 -20.23
N LYS A 431 -7.41 27.31 -20.32
CA LYS A 431 -6.88 25.97 -20.09
C LYS A 431 -7.27 25.55 -18.69
N ALA A 432 -8.09 24.50 -18.59
CA ALA A 432 -8.39 23.80 -17.35
C ALA A 432 -7.07 23.54 -16.59
N PRO A 433 -6.99 23.80 -15.27
CA PRO A 433 -5.76 23.52 -14.54
C PRO A 433 -5.37 22.05 -14.70
N PRO A 434 -4.08 21.75 -14.90
CA PRO A 434 -3.64 20.39 -15.19
C PRO A 434 -3.93 19.47 -14.00
N LEU A 435 -4.31 18.22 -14.29
CA LEU A 435 -4.53 17.11 -13.34
C LEU A 435 -3.44 17.04 -12.26
N ARG A 436 -2.21 17.42 -12.63
CA ARG A 436 -1.02 17.52 -11.79
C ARG A 436 -1.22 18.29 -10.48
N SER A 437 -2.04 19.34 -10.49
CA SER A 437 -2.35 20.14 -9.29
C SER A 437 -3.07 19.35 -8.19
N LEU A 438 -3.76 18.25 -8.56
CA LEU A 438 -4.51 17.39 -7.66
C LEU A 438 -3.70 16.17 -7.19
N LEU A 439 -2.41 16.07 -7.55
CA LEU A 439 -1.58 14.90 -7.32
C LEU A 439 -0.37 15.23 -6.43
N CYS A 440 -0.02 14.31 -5.52
CA CYS A 440 1.25 14.37 -4.81
C CYS A 440 2.42 14.11 -5.77
N TYR A 441 3.63 14.50 -5.38
CA TYR A 441 4.83 14.39 -6.23
C TYR A 441 5.02 12.98 -6.83
N SER A 442 4.96 11.94 -6.01
CA SER A 442 5.10 10.55 -6.46
C SER A 442 4.04 10.15 -7.49
N CYS A 443 2.78 10.52 -7.26
CA CYS A 443 1.70 10.26 -8.21
C CYS A 443 1.86 11.06 -9.50
N GLN A 444 2.42 12.27 -9.46
CA GLN A 444 2.76 13.02 -10.67
C GLN A 444 3.82 12.31 -11.50
N LEU A 445 4.82 11.68 -10.87
CA LEU A 445 5.83 10.88 -11.58
C LEU A 445 5.19 9.67 -12.29
N THR A 446 4.30 8.95 -11.61
CA THR A 446 3.56 7.82 -12.21
C THR A 446 2.75 8.27 -13.41
N ILE A 447 2.01 9.38 -13.31
CA ILE A 447 1.21 9.92 -14.42
C ILE A 447 2.10 10.46 -15.55
N LYS A 448 3.23 11.10 -15.24
CA LYS A 448 4.19 11.59 -16.25
C LYS A 448 4.80 10.45 -17.06
N ASP A 449 4.93 9.26 -16.47
CA ASP A 449 5.43 8.05 -17.15
C ASP A 449 4.37 7.37 -18.03
N MET A 450 3.09 7.80 -17.94
CA MET A 450 2.01 7.29 -18.78
C MET A 450 1.98 7.98 -20.14
N ALA A 451 1.65 7.23 -21.19
CA ALA A 451 1.51 7.75 -22.55
C ALA A 451 0.37 8.77 -22.71
N SER A 452 -0.72 8.63 -21.96
CA SER A 452 -1.84 9.60 -21.93
C SER A 452 -2.58 9.55 -20.59
N GLU A 453 -3.00 10.73 -20.10
CA GLU A 453 -3.80 10.88 -18.88
C GLU A 453 -5.25 10.39 -19.06
N GLU A 454 -5.74 10.31 -20.30
CA GLU A 454 -7.12 9.91 -20.64
C GLU A 454 -7.38 8.41 -20.46
N VAL A 455 -6.33 7.60 -20.27
CA VAL A 455 -6.46 6.15 -20.08
C VAL A 455 -6.91 5.81 -18.65
N LEU A 456 -6.84 6.76 -17.72
CA LEU A 456 -7.26 6.57 -16.32
C LEU A 456 -8.75 6.17 -16.23
N PRO A 457 -9.12 5.35 -15.24
CA PRO A 457 -10.52 5.01 -15.01
C PRO A 457 -11.45 6.22 -14.84
N GLN A 458 -12.68 6.09 -15.34
CA GLN A 458 -13.64 7.20 -15.42
C GLN A 458 -13.98 7.83 -14.06
N TYR A 459 -13.94 7.05 -12.98
CA TYR A 459 -14.19 7.56 -11.62
C TYR A 459 -13.10 8.50 -11.12
N ILE A 460 -11.86 8.33 -11.59
CA ILE A 460 -10.73 9.22 -11.27
C ILE A 460 -10.87 10.51 -12.05
N LEU A 461 -11.15 10.42 -13.35
CA LEU A 461 -11.32 11.58 -14.24
C LEU A 461 -12.52 12.45 -13.82
N SER A 462 -13.67 11.82 -13.57
CA SER A 462 -14.87 12.53 -13.11
C SER A 462 -14.66 13.23 -11.76
N GLU A 463 -13.96 12.58 -10.83
CA GLU A 463 -13.60 13.22 -9.55
C GLU A 463 -12.58 14.35 -9.75
N ALA A 464 -11.63 14.22 -10.67
CA ALA A 464 -10.70 15.28 -11.02
C ALA A 464 -11.45 16.53 -11.51
N GLU A 465 -12.36 16.36 -12.48
CA GLU A 465 -13.20 17.44 -13.00
C GLU A 465 -14.06 18.08 -11.91
N ARG A 466 -14.59 17.28 -10.97
CA ARG A 466 -15.39 17.79 -9.86
C ARG A 466 -14.54 18.63 -8.90
N ARG A 467 -13.33 18.18 -8.54
CA ARG A 467 -12.41 18.94 -7.68
C ARG A 467 -11.93 20.22 -8.36
N LEU A 468 -11.68 20.16 -9.66
CA LEU A 468 -11.26 21.29 -10.46
C LEU A 468 -12.34 22.38 -10.52
N ARG A 469 -13.58 21.98 -10.85
CA ARG A 469 -14.74 22.88 -10.84
C ARG A 469 -14.97 23.49 -9.45
N ARG A 470 -14.84 22.69 -8.39
CA ARG A 470 -14.95 23.19 -7.01
C ARG A 470 -13.86 24.21 -6.66
N SER A 471 -12.64 24.00 -7.13
CA SER A 471 -11.53 24.95 -6.94
C SER A 471 -11.78 26.25 -7.71
N GLN A 472 -12.22 26.16 -8.97
CA GLN A 472 -12.60 27.32 -9.78
C GLN A 472 -13.73 28.13 -9.12
N LEU A 473 -14.82 27.45 -8.71
CA LEU A 473 -15.91 28.08 -7.99
C LEU A 473 -15.43 28.72 -6.67
N ARG A 474 -14.54 28.06 -5.93
CA ARG A 474 -13.96 28.60 -4.69
C ARG A 474 -13.16 29.88 -4.93
N GLU A 475 -12.41 29.94 -6.04
CA GLU A 475 -11.66 31.14 -6.43
C GLU A 475 -12.60 32.27 -6.88
N GLU A 476 -13.65 31.95 -7.65
CA GLU A 476 -14.67 32.92 -8.08
C GLU A 476 -15.43 33.54 -6.90
N ILE A 477 -15.74 32.73 -5.88
CA ILE A 477 -16.44 33.20 -4.66
C ILE A 477 -15.48 33.64 -3.55
N ARG A 478 -14.16 33.66 -3.79
CA ARG A 478 -13.15 33.90 -2.75
C ARG A 478 -13.36 35.22 -2.01
N GLY A 479 -13.82 36.25 -2.71
CA GLY A 479 -14.16 37.55 -2.12
C GLY A 479 -15.40 37.54 -1.19
N PHE A 480 -16.16 36.45 -1.15
CA PHE A 480 -17.35 36.27 -0.32
C PHE A 480 -17.18 35.18 0.75
N LEU A 481 -16.04 34.47 0.76
CA LEU A 481 -15.74 33.49 1.79
C LEU A 481 -15.34 34.26 3.06
N LEU A 482 -16.13 34.10 4.12
CA LEU A 482 -15.72 34.53 5.46
C LEU A 482 -14.47 33.74 5.84
N GLU A 483 -13.31 34.39 5.84
CA GLU A 483 -12.12 33.85 6.49
C GLU A 483 -12.49 33.71 7.97
N GLY A 484 -12.60 32.47 8.46
CA GLY A 484 -12.93 32.22 9.85
C GLY A 484 -11.92 32.97 10.72
N GLU A 485 -12.42 33.92 11.50
CA GLU A 485 -11.65 34.64 12.51
C GLU A 485 -10.88 33.60 13.33
N ALA A 486 -9.55 33.58 13.17
CA ALA A 486 -8.69 32.89 14.09
C ALA A 486 -8.81 33.64 15.41
N ASP A 487 -9.46 33.03 16.39
CA ASP A 487 -9.50 33.49 17.78
C ASP A 487 -8.07 33.84 18.24
N GLU A 488 -7.78 35.14 18.33
CA GLU A 488 -6.76 35.66 19.23
C GLU A 488 -7.36 35.62 20.65
N GLY A 489 -6.90 34.67 21.46
CA GLY A 489 -7.25 34.54 22.87
C GLY A 489 -6.32 33.59 23.63
#